data_AF-A0A0S4Q2A4-F1
#
_entry.id   AF-A0A0S4Q2A4-F1
#
_cell.length_a   1.000
_cell.length_b   1.000
_cell.length_c   1.000
_cell.angle_alpha   90.00
_cell.angle_beta   90.00
_cell.angle_gamma   90.00
#
_symmetry.space_group_name_H-M   'P 1'
#
loop_
_entity.id
_entity.type
_entity.pdbx_description
1 polymer ?
#
loop_
_entity_poly.entity_id
_entity_poly.type
_entity_poly.pdbx_seq_one_letter_code
_entity_poly.pdbx_strand_id
1 'polypeptide(L)' 'MVLRLHHAQQERLVRIDPARFAPATGGFGQLGWTSLSLAGADEAALQEALKMAWRNVAPKSAIFRLRASV' A
#
# COMPACT_ATOMS: atom_id res chain seq x y z
N MET A 1 9.13 -1.04 -5.86
CA MET A 1 9.09 -1.72 -4.55
C MET A 1 7.81 -2.54 -4.43
N VAL A 2 7.62 -3.33 -3.35
CA VAL A 2 6.40 -4.12 -3.14
C VAL A 2 5.80 -3.78 -1.77
N LEU A 3 4.48 -3.59 -1.72
CA LEU A 3 3.70 -3.23 -0.55
C LEU A 3 2.65 -4.29 -0.22
N ARG A 4 2.26 -4.37 1.06
CA ARG A 4 1.17 -5.24 1.52
C ARG A 4 -0.14 -4.45 1.60
N LEU A 5 -1.09 -4.78 0.72
CA LEU A 5 -2.44 -4.22 0.73
C LEU A 5 -3.47 -5.33 0.95
N HIS A 6 -4.65 -4.97 1.45
CA HIS A 6 -5.81 -5.83 1.32
C HIS A 6 -6.29 -5.82 -0.14
N HIS A 7 -6.96 -6.89 -0.58
CA HIS A 7 -7.42 -7.03 -1.96
C HIS A 7 -8.21 -5.80 -2.46
N ALA A 8 -9.18 -5.34 -1.68
CA ALA A 8 -9.99 -4.16 -2.02
C ALA A 8 -9.18 -2.85 -2.13
N GLN A 9 -8.10 -2.70 -1.35
CA GLN A 9 -7.20 -1.55 -1.45
C GLN A 9 -6.33 -1.65 -2.70
N GLN A 10 -5.79 -2.84 -3.00
CA GLN A 10 -5.04 -3.10 -4.22
C GLN A 10 -5.89 -2.80 -5.45
N GLU A 11 -7.09 -3.39 -5.56
CA GLU A 11 -8.00 -3.16 -6.69
C GLU A 11 -8.33 -1.69 -6.88
N ARG A 12 -8.55 -0.96 -5.77
CA ARG A 12 -8.80 0.48 -5.82
C ARG A 12 -7.60 1.24 -6.38
N LEU A 13 -6.40 1.01 -5.86
CA LEU A 13 -5.21 1.75 -6.29
C LEU A 13 -4.80 1.41 -7.73
N VAL A 14 -4.86 0.14 -8.12
CA VAL A 14 -4.61 -0.30 -9.49
C VAL A 14 -5.63 0.32 -10.46
N ARG A 15 -6.90 0.45 -10.06
CA ARG A 15 -7.92 1.11 -10.89
C ARG A 15 -7.68 2.62 -11.02
N ILE A 16 -7.22 3.29 -9.97
CA ILE A 16 -7.00 4.74 -9.95
C ILE A 16 -5.74 5.12 -10.73
N ASP A 17 -4.65 4.36 -10.54
CA ASP A 17 -3.34 4.68 -11.10
C ASP A 17 -2.58 3.40 -11.51
N PRO A 18 -2.97 2.77 -12.63
CA PRO A 18 -2.37 1.52 -13.10
C PRO A 18 -0.92 1.70 -13.60
N ALA A 19 -0.49 2.94 -13.89
CA ALA A 19 0.90 3.22 -14.25
C ALA A 19 1.83 3.09 -13.04
N ARG A 20 1.30 3.36 -11.84
CA ARG A 20 2.06 3.33 -10.58
C ARG A 20 1.86 2.05 -9.79
N PHE A 21 0.67 1.46 -9.84
CA PHE A 21 0.32 0.27 -9.06
C PHE A 21 -0.05 -0.90 -9.96
N ALA A 22 0.51 -2.07 -9.64
CA ALA A 22 0.13 -3.34 -10.25
C ALA A 22 0.12 -4.45 -9.19
N PRO A 23 -0.72 -5.49 -9.33
CA PRO A 23 -0.56 -6.69 -8.52
C PRO A 23 0.86 -7.25 -8.67
N ALA A 24 1.44 -7.74 -7.58
CA ALA A 24 2.74 -8.40 -7.64
C ALA A 24 2.64 -9.70 -8.48
N THR A 25 3.75 -10.09 -9.10
CA THR A 25 3.79 -11.25 -10.00
C THR A 25 3.41 -12.55 -9.30
N GLY A 26 2.68 -13.43 -10.01
CA GLY A 26 2.32 -14.77 -9.54
C GLY A 26 1.29 -14.77 -8.41
N GLY A 27 1.32 -15.81 -7.57
CA GLY A 27 0.37 -15.98 -6.47
C GLY A 27 0.41 -14.87 -5.42
N PHE A 28 1.50 -14.11 -5.33
CA PHE A 28 1.62 -12.98 -4.39
C PHE A 28 0.62 -11.87 -4.68
N GLY A 29 0.35 -11.57 -5.96
CA GLY A 29 -0.65 -10.58 -6.35
C GLY A 29 -2.04 -10.90 -5.82
N GLN A 30 -2.45 -12.17 -5.95
CA GLN A 30 -3.75 -12.66 -5.44
C GLN A 30 -3.86 -12.55 -3.92
N LEU A 31 -2.73 -12.63 -3.21
CA LEU A 31 -2.71 -12.45 -1.76
C LEU A 31 -2.77 -10.97 -1.35
N GLY A 32 -2.73 -10.01 -2.26
CA GLY A 32 -2.74 -8.57 -1.97
C GLY A 32 -1.36 -7.89 -1.97
N TRP A 33 -0.29 -8.60 -2.35
CA TRP A 33 1.00 -7.95 -2.57
C TRP A 33 0.95 -7.11 -3.84
N THR A 34 1.42 -5.86 -3.75
CA THR A 34 1.24 -4.86 -4.79
C THR A 34 2.57 -4.20 -5.13
N SER A 35 2.93 -4.21 -6.40
CA SER A 35 4.09 -3.49 -6.94
C SER A 35 3.77 -2.00 -7.02
N LEU A 36 4.70 -1.17 -6.55
CA LEU A 36 4.68 0.28 -6.61
C LEU A 36 5.90 0.77 -7.40
N SER A 37 5.66 1.51 -8.48
CA SER A 37 6.68 2.25 -9.22
C SER A 37 7.02 3.57 -8.51
N LEU A 38 8.32 3.81 -8.30
CA LEU A 38 8.82 5.07 -7.73
C LEU A 38 9.17 6.12 -8.80
N ALA A 39 9.26 5.71 -10.06
CA ALA A 39 9.71 6.59 -11.12
C ALA A 39 8.66 7.69 -11.37
N GLY A 40 9.07 8.95 -11.20
CA GLY A 40 8.18 10.11 -11.38
C GLY A 40 6.99 10.11 -10.44
N ALA A 41 7.09 9.46 -9.28
CA ALA A 41 6.00 9.37 -8.33
C ALA A 41 5.91 10.63 -7.45
N ASP A 42 4.69 11.14 -7.30
CA ASP A 42 4.40 12.24 -6.38
C ASP A 42 4.63 11.78 -4.93
N GLU A 43 5.33 12.61 -4.15
CA GLU A 43 5.73 12.27 -2.79
C GLU A 43 4.52 12.07 -1.88
N ALA A 44 3.49 12.90 -2.02
CA ALA A 44 2.27 12.77 -1.22
C ALA A 44 1.54 11.46 -1.52
N ALA A 45 1.39 11.11 -2.80
CA ALA A 45 0.82 9.82 -3.21
C ALA A 45 1.62 8.62 -2.68
N LEU A 46 2.96 8.68 -2.73
CA LEU A 46 3.84 7.65 -2.17
C LEU A 46 3.66 7.52 -0.66
N GLN A 47 3.67 8.63 0.06
CA GLN A 47 3.55 8.65 1.51
C GLN A 47 2.22 8.05 1.97
N GLU A 48 1.12 8.35 1.29
CA GLU A 48 -0.19 7.78 1.61
C GLU A 48 -0.26 6.27 1.31
N ALA A 49 0.32 5.82 0.19
CA ALA A 49 0.41 4.39 -0.11
C ALA A 49 1.24 3.62 0.93
N LEU A 50 2.37 4.18 1.37
CA LEU A 50 3.22 3.60 2.40
C LEU A 50 2.54 3.56 3.77
N LYS A 51 1.87 4.63 4.17
CA LYS A 51 1.08 4.66 5.41
C LYS A 51 -0.05 3.63 5.38
N MET A 52 -0.73 3.48 4.25
CA MET A 52 -1.77 2.47 4.06
C MET A 52 -1.20 1.06 4.23
N ALA A 53 -0.10 0.75 3.56
CA ALA A 53 0.56 -0.54 3.66
C ALA A 53 1.05 -0.84 5.08
N TRP A 54 1.67 0.15 5.76
CA TRP A 54 2.13 0.00 7.13
C TRP A 54 0.98 -0.33 8.08
N ARG A 55 -0.18 0.35 7.96
CA ARG A 55 -1.36 0.06 8.80
C ARG A 55 -1.90 -1.36 8.64
N ASN A 56 -1.67 -2.01 7.50
CA ASN A 56 -2.10 -3.38 7.27
C ASN A 56 -1.21 -4.42 7.94
N VAL A 57 0.06 -4.10 8.20
CA VAL A 57 1.05 -5.04 8.77
C VAL A 57 1.52 -4.65 10.17
N ALA A 58 1.28 -3.41 10.59
CA ALA A 58 1.72 -2.92 11.88
C ALA A 58 0.98 -3.62 13.03
N PRO A 59 1.67 -3.90 14.15
CA PRO A 59 1.02 -4.36 15.36
C PRO A 59 -0.07 -3.39 15.82
N LYS A 60 -1.18 -3.91 16.35
CA LYS A 60 -2.29 -3.09 16.87
C LYS A 60 -1.83 -2.06 17.91
N SER A 61 -0.81 -2.39 18.72
CA SER A 61 -0.20 -1.49 19.70
C SER A 61 0.48 -0.27 19.06
N ALA A 62 1.13 -0.44 17.90
CA ALA A 62 1.74 0.65 17.16
C ALA A 62 0.69 1.58 16.56
N ILE A 63 -0.40 1.02 16.02
CA ILE A 63 -1.54 1.78 15.51
C ILE A 63 -2.24 2.54 16.64
N PHE A 64 -2.41 1.91 17.79
CA PHE A 64 -3.01 2.54 18.97
C PHE A 64 -2.18 3.73 19.46
N ARG A 65 -0.86 3.57 19.57
CA ARG A 65 0.05 4.66 19.94
C ARG A 65 -0.05 5.85 18.98
N LEU A 66 -0.07 5.58 17.67
CA LEU A 66 -0.22 6.63 16.65
C LEU A 66 -1.49 7.46 16.85
N ARG A 67 -2.59 6.83 17.25
CA ARG A 67 -3.88 7.50 17.49
C ARG A 67 -3.92 8.33 18.78
N ALA A 68 -3.07 8.01 19.75
CA ALA A 68 -3.00 8.72 21.03
C ALA A 68 -2.09 9.96 20.99
N SER A 69 -1.43 10.23 19.87
CA SER A 69 -0.48 11.34 19.70
C SER A 69 -0.99 12.47 18.80
N VAL A 70 -2.29 12.48 18.47
CA VAL A 70 -2.97 13.47 17.61
C VAL A 70 -4.09 14.14 18.40
#